data_AF-A0AAD3RQ67-F1
#
_entry.id   AF-A0AAD3RQ67-F1
#
_cell.length_a   1.000
_cell.length_b   1.000
_cell.length_c   1.000
_cell.angle_alpha   90.00
_cell.angle_beta   90.00
_cell.angle_gamma   90.00
#
_symmetry.space_group_name_H-M   'P 1'
#
loop_
_entity.id
_entity.type
_entity.pdbx_description
1 polymer ?
#
loop_
_entity_poly.entity_id
_entity_poly.type
_entity_poly.pdbx_seq_one_letter_code
_entity_poly.pdbx_strand_id
1 'polypeptide(L)'
;MNSPRRPWLRIENLVCEIKEKFDSIEDGEISPSSYDTAWVARVPAIDDSHKPQFPQTLKWITDNMLFDGSWGEESIFLASDRILNTLACVISLTIWNTSKTYVYIYIYTYCLDFIKRHAEQMMEEIQANGTSKEFEMVFPPMLNEAKTLGLDVDATLFKEISKRRDVNMKL
;
A
#
# COMPACT_ATOMS: atom_id res chain seq x y z
N MET A 1 12.93 -47.55 21.72
CA MET A 1 13.63 -47.59 20.41
C MET A 1 12.89 -46.67 19.46
N ASN A 2 13.56 -45.60 19.00
CA ASN A 2 13.01 -44.56 18.13
C ASN A 2 12.71 -45.10 16.73
N SER A 3 11.52 -44.80 16.20
CA SER A 3 11.08 -45.21 14.87
C SER A 3 11.72 -44.34 13.77
N PRO A 4 12.54 -44.91 12.86
CA PRO A 4 13.27 -44.16 11.83
C PRO A 4 12.41 -43.80 10.60
N ARG A 5 11.09 -44.05 10.60
CA ARG A 5 10.22 -43.86 9.41
C ARG A 5 9.61 -42.46 9.28
N ARG A 6 9.62 -41.65 10.34
CA ARG A 6 8.97 -40.31 10.32
C ARG A 6 9.66 -39.27 9.41
N PRO A 7 10.99 -39.23 9.29
CA PRO A 7 11.66 -38.24 8.43
C PRO A 7 11.42 -38.48 6.94
N TRP A 8 11.45 -39.74 6.49
CA TRP A 8 11.31 -40.11 5.08
C TRP A 8 9.93 -39.80 4.51
N LEU A 9 8.87 -40.09 5.27
CA LEU A 9 7.50 -39.72 4.88
C LEU A 9 7.33 -38.20 4.74
N ARG A 10 7.98 -37.41 5.62
CA ARG A 10 7.97 -35.95 5.52
C ARG A 10 8.69 -35.46 4.26
N ILE A 11 9.81 -36.08 3.91
CA ILE A 11 10.57 -35.74 2.70
C ILE A 11 9.73 -36.04 1.44
N GLU A 12 9.10 -37.23 1.37
CA GLU A 12 8.25 -37.61 0.24
C GLU A 12 7.08 -36.64 0.06
N ASN A 13 6.39 -36.28 1.15
CA ASN A 13 5.30 -35.30 1.10
C ASN A 13 5.78 -33.93 0.60
N LEU A 14 6.90 -33.41 1.13
CA LEU A 14 7.45 -32.13 0.68
C LEU A 14 7.88 -32.16 -0.79
N VAL A 15 8.42 -33.28 -1.28
CA VAL A 15 8.77 -33.44 -2.71
C VAL A 15 7.51 -33.41 -3.57
N CYS A 16 6.42 -34.04 -3.16
CA CYS A 16 5.14 -33.96 -3.86
C CYS A 16 4.58 -32.54 -3.86
N GLU A 17 4.51 -31.87 -2.70
CA GLU A 17 4.02 -30.49 -2.57
C GLU A 17 4.82 -29.51 -3.45
N ILE A 18 6.15 -29.65 -3.49
CA ILE A 18 6.99 -28.82 -4.35
C ILE A 18 6.69 -29.09 -5.83
N LYS A 19 6.60 -30.36 -6.25
CA LYS A 19 6.26 -30.69 -7.65
C LYS A 19 4.91 -30.12 -8.05
N GLU A 20 3.89 -30.28 -7.20
CA GLU A 20 2.55 -29.72 -7.42
C GLU A 20 2.61 -28.19 -7.56
N LYS A 21 3.38 -27.50 -6.70
CA LYS A 21 3.59 -26.05 -6.81
C LYS A 21 4.25 -25.64 -8.12
N PHE A 22 5.20 -26.42 -8.63
CA PHE A 22 5.85 -26.13 -9.92
C PHE A 22 4.91 -26.40 -11.11
N ASP A 23 4.09 -27.44 -11.00
CA ASP A 23 3.10 -27.79 -12.03
C ASP A 23 1.92 -26.80 -12.05
N SER A 24 1.65 -26.10 -10.94
CA SER A 24 0.60 -25.07 -10.83
C SER A 24 1.06 -23.64 -11.16
N ILE A 25 2.30 -23.43 -11.63
CA ILE A 25 2.78 -22.09 -12.00
C ILE A 25 2.08 -21.64 -13.29
N GLU A 26 1.23 -20.63 -13.18
CA GLU A 26 0.64 -19.91 -14.31
C GLU A 26 1.34 -18.54 -14.47
N ASP A 27 0.61 -17.43 -14.34
CA ASP A 27 1.13 -16.06 -14.50
C ASP A 27 1.94 -15.56 -13.28
N GLY A 28 2.18 -16.43 -12.29
CA GLY A 28 2.91 -16.16 -11.05
C GLY A 28 1.99 -15.94 -9.85
N GLU A 29 2.44 -16.39 -8.67
CA GLU A 29 1.80 -16.09 -7.39
C GLU A 29 2.53 -14.92 -6.73
N ILE A 30 1.89 -13.75 -6.68
CA ILE A 30 2.40 -12.57 -5.98
C ILE A 30 1.34 -12.00 -5.05
N SER A 31 1.76 -11.43 -3.91
CA SER A 31 0.84 -10.75 -3.02
C SER A 31 0.27 -9.48 -3.69
N PRO A 32 -0.98 -9.10 -3.36
CA PRO A 32 -1.57 -7.88 -3.91
C PRO A 32 -0.80 -6.63 -3.49
N SER A 33 -0.52 -5.74 -4.45
CA SER A 33 0.02 -4.40 -4.18
C SER A 33 -1.13 -3.43 -3.93
N SER A 34 -1.23 -2.91 -2.70
CA SER A 34 -2.26 -1.92 -2.36
C SER A 34 -2.05 -0.61 -3.13
N TYR A 35 -0.80 -0.18 -3.28
CA TYR A 35 -0.40 0.99 -4.07
C TYR A 35 -0.87 0.90 -5.53
N ASP A 36 -0.56 -0.19 -6.22
CA ASP A 36 -0.92 -0.35 -7.64
C ASP A 36 -2.43 -0.50 -7.81
N THR A 37 -3.08 -1.26 -6.92
CA THR A 37 -4.53 -1.41 -6.91
C THR A 37 -5.23 -0.06 -6.72
N ALA A 38 -4.69 0.81 -5.86
CA ALA A 38 -5.16 2.17 -5.67
C ALA A 38 -5.04 3.00 -6.95
N TRP A 39 -3.92 2.95 -7.67
CA TRP A 39 -3.80 3.63 -8.96
C TRP A 39 -4.80 3.14 -10.00
N VAL A 40 -5.00 1.83 -10.13
CA VAL A 40 -6.00 1.25 -11.03
C VAL A 40 -7.42 1.71 -10.64
N ALA A 41 -7.69 1.84 -9.35
CA ALA A 41 -8.97 2.32 -8.84
C ALA A 41 -9.30 3.76 -9.28
N ARG A 42 -8.31 4.58 -9.63
CA ARG A 42 -8.53 5.98 -10.06
C ARG A 42 -8.99 6.12 -11.50
N VAL A 43 -8.94 5.05 -12.31
CA VAL A 43 -9.26 5.13 -13.74
C VAL A 43 -10.76 5.38 -13.92
N PRO A 44 -11.18 6.48 -14.58
CA PRO A 44 -12.59 6.76 -14.85
C PRO A 44 -13.14 5.81 -15.92
N ALA A 45 -14.42 5.49 -15.83
CA ALA A 45 -15.07 4.65 -16.82
C ALA A 45 -15.15 5.35 -18.18
N ILE A 46 -14.95 4.58 -19.26
CA ILE A 46 -14.98 5.09 -20.64
C ILE A 46 -16.37 5.65 -21.00
N ASP A 47 -17.43 5.08 -20.42
CA ASP A 47 -18.82 5.44 -20.67
C ASP A 47 -19.38 6.48 -19.66
N ASP A 48 -18.74 6.66 -18.51
CA ASP A 48 -19.15 7.62 -17.47
C ASP A 48 -17.97 8.05 -16.59
N SER A 49 -17.48 9.27 -16.80
CA SER A 49 -16.34 9.82 -16.04
C SER A 49 -16.62 10.02 -14.55
N HIS A 50 -17.88 9.92 -14.11
CA HIS A 50 -18.25 10.01 -12.70
C HIS A 50 -18.22 8.65 -11.99
N LYS A 51 -17.82 7.58 -12.67
CA LYS A 51 -17.68 6.24 -12.11
C LYS A 51 -16.29 5.67 -12.35
N PRO A 52 -15.81 4.77 -11.46
CA PRO A 52 -14.58 4.02 -11.69
C PRO A 52 -14.78 3.00 -12.82
N GLN A 53 -13.76 2.84 -13.67
CA GLN A 53 -13.72 1.78 -14.69
C GLN A 53 -13.66 0.39 -14.06
N PHE A 54 -13.03 0.27 -12.89
CA PHE A 54 -12.81 -0.99 -12.18
C PHE A 54 -13.36 -0.89 -10.75
N PRO A 55 -14.69 -0.91 -10.53
CA PRO A 55 -15.28 -0.75 -9.20
C PRO A 55 -14.80 -1.81 -8.18
N GLN A 56 -14.37 -2.99 -8.65
CA GLN A 56 -13.82 -4.04 -7.82
C GLN A 56 -12.53 -3.64 -7.09
N THR A 57 -11.71 -2.74 -7.64
CA THR A 57 -10.47 -2.32 -6.96
C THR A 57 -10.78 -1.37 -5.80
N LEU A 58 -11.78 -0.48 -5.92
CA LEU A 58 -12.25 0.32 -4.78
C LEU A 58 -12.86 -0.55 -3.67
N LYS A 59 -13.62 -1.58 -4.06
CA LYS A 59 -14.14 -2.54 -3.10
C LYS A 59 -13.00 -3.26 -2.38
N TRP A 60 -12.00 -3.75 -3.13
CA TRP A 60 -10.83 -4.39 -2.55
C TRP A 60 -10.11 -3.48 -1.56
N ILE A 61 -9.87 -2.20 -1.92
CA ILE A 61 -9.23 -1.23 -1.02
C ILE A 61 -10.05 -1.08 0.27
N THR A 62 -11.37 -0.94 0.15
CA THR A 62 -12.27 -0.78 1.32
C THR A 62 -12.24 -2.00 2.24
N ASP A 63 -12.19 -3.20 1.67
CA ASP A 63 -12.26 -4.46 2.42
C ASP A 63 -10.90 -4.88 3.03
N ASN A 64 -9.77 -4.36 2.53
CA ASN A 64 -8.41 -4.79 2.90
C ASN A 64 -7.64 -3.74 3.73
N MET A 65 -8.35 -2.77 4.34
CA MET A 65 -7.72 -1.90 5.34
C MET A 65 -7.31 -2.73 6.56
N LEU A 66 -6.08 -2.56 7.03
CA LEU A 66 -5.57 -3.23 8.22
C LEU A 66 -6.18 -2.62 9.48
N PHE A 67 -6.10 -3.37 10.59
CA PHE A 67 -6.68 -2.97 11.86
C PHE A 67 -6.13 -1.64 12.42
N ASP A 68 -4.89 -1.30 12.08
CA ASP A 68 -4.22 -0.06 12.48
C ASP A 68 -4.59 1.16 11.63
N GLY A 69 -5.45 0.97 10.61
CA GLY A 69 -5.88 2.01 9.67
C GLY A 69 -4.99 2.17 8.44
N SER A 70 -4.01 1.28 8.24
CA SER A 70 -3.08 1.33 7.11
C SER A 70 -3.41 0.31 6.01
N TRP A 71 -2.68 0.41 4.90
CA TRP A 71 -2.60 -0.61 3.86
C TRP A 71 -1.14 -1.03 3.65
N GLY A 72 -0.94 -2.28 3.23
CA GLY A 72 0.37 -2.85 2.91
C GLY A 72 0.47 -4.31 3.35
N GLU A 73 1.69 -4.85 3.31
CA GLU A 73 1.95 -6.23 3.73
C GLU A 73 1.80 -6.38 5.25
N GLU A 74 0.99 -7.34 5.71
CA GLU A 74 0.72 -7.53 7.15
C GLU A 74 1.93 -8.12 7.88
N SER A 75 2.68 -8.99 7.20
CA SER A 75 3.80 -9.74 7.79
C SER A 75 5.08 -8.93 7.97
N ILE A 76 5.23 -7.79 7.27
CA ILE A 76 6.43 -6.95 7.29
C ILE A 76 6.01 -5.49 7.47
N PHE A 77 6.59 -4.82 8.46
CA PHE A 77 6.34 -3.41 8.72
C PHE A 77 7.54 -2.55 8.30
N LEU A 78 7.33 -1.71 7.30
CA LEU A 78 8.20 -0.59 6.94
C LEU A 78 7.32 0.67 6.90
N ALA A 79 7.62 1.68 7.71
CA ALA A 79 6.77 2.87 7.82
C ALA A 79 6.66 3.59 6.48
N SER A 80 7.75 3.66 5.72
CA SER A 80 7.76 4.21 4.35
C SER A 80 6.80 3.50 3.40
N ASP A 81 6.83 2.16 3.37
CA ASP A 81 5.91 1.35 2.56
C ASP A 81 4.45 1.50 3.02
N ARG A 82 4.20 1.36 4.33
CA ARG A 82 2.85 1.46 4.89
C ARG A 82 2.23 2.83 4.66
N ILE A 83 2.98 3.90 4.85
CA ILE A 83 2.48 5.27 4.62
C ILE A 83 2.19 5.51 3.14
N LEU A 84 3.05 5.02 2.22
CA LEU A 84 2.82 5.16 0.78
C LEU A 84 1.56 4.43 0.31
N ASN A 85 1.41 3.16 0.70
CA ASN A 85 0.23 2.36 0.38
C ASN A 85 -1.04 2.99 0.96
N THR A 86 -0.99 3.42 2.22
CA THR A 86 -2.12 4.07 2.90
C THR A 86 -2.52 5.37 2.20
N LEU A 87 -1.55 6.20 1.85
CA LEU A 87 -1.79 7.46 1.14
C LEU A 87 -2.40 7.21 -0.25
N ALA A 88 -1.92 6.20 -0.98
CA ALA A 88 -2.47 5.83 -2.28
C ALA A 88 -3.94 5.41 -2.19
N CYS A 89 -4.25 4.53 -1.24
CA CYS A 89 -5.59 4.01 -0.99
C CYS A 89 -6.57 5.12 -0.61
N VAL A 90 -6.22 5.96 0.39
CA VAL A 90 -7.12 7.02 0.85
C VAL A 90 -7.38 8.07 -0.23
N ILE A 91 -6.37 8.46 -1.01
CA ILE A 91 -6.57 9.39 -2.15
C ILE A 91 -7.57 8.79 -3.14
N SER A 92 -7.41 7.51 -3.47
CA SER A 92 -8.27 6.82 -4.46
C SER A 92 -9.72 6.73 -3.97
N LEU A 93 -9.93 6.43 -2.68
CA LEU A 93 -11.25 6.49 -2.06
C LEU A 93 -11.83 7.91 -2.07
N THR A 94 -10.99 8.94 -1.90
CA THR A 94 -11.41 10.35 -1.89
C THR A 94 -11.88 10.82 -3.25
N ILE A 95 -11.21 10.42 -4.33
CA ILE A 95 -11.57 10.79 -5.70
C ILE A 95 -13.01 10.38 -6.03
N TRP A 96 -13.42 9.18 -5.60
CA TRP A 96 -14.73 8.63 -5.93
C TRP A 96 -15.80 8.92 -4.90
N ASN A 97 -15.42 9.25 -3.67
CA ASN A 97 -16.40 9.41 -2.62
C ASN A 97 -16.98 10.83 -2.55
N THR A 98 -18.17 10.99 -3.13
CA THR A 98 -18.98 12.21 -3.01
C THR A 98 -19.87 12.23 -1.76
N SER A 99 -19.94 11.12 -1.01
CA SER A 99 -20.87 10.95 0.13
C SER A 99 -20.13 10.72 1.46
N LYS A 100 -20.35 11.57 2.46
CA LYS A 100 -19.72 11.44 3.79
C LYS A 100 -20.38 10.32 4.62
N THR A 101 -20.31 9.07 4.17
CA THR A 101 -20.82 7.93 4.93
C THR A 101 -19.93 7.64 6.15
N TYR A 102 -20.49 6.97 7.15
CA TYR A 102 -19.75 6.58 8.35
C TYR A 102 -18.51 5.73 8.05
N VAL A 103 -18.59 4.84 7.06
CA VAL A 103 -17.46 3.99 6.65
C VAL A 103 -16.29 4.84 6.15
N TYR A 104 -16.57 5.84 5.29
CA TYR A 104 -15.51 6.72 4.81
C TYR A 104 -14.95 7.62 5.91
N ILE A 105 -15.80 8.16 6.79
CA ILE A 105 -15.33 8.95 7.95
C ILE A 105 -14.40 8.11 8.83
N TYR A 106 -14.77 6.86 9.08
CA TYR A 106 -13.95 5.91 9.84
C TYR A 106 -12.60 5.70 9.15
N ILE A 107 -12.61 5.33 7.86
CA ILE A 107 -11.38 5.13 7.08
C ILE A 107 -10.47 6.36 7.13
N TYR A 108 -11.01 7.55 6.83
CA TYR A 108 -10.25 8.79 6.85
C TYR A 108 -9.62 9.08 8.21
N THR A 109 -10.40 8.90 9.28
CA THR A 109 -9.93 9.20 10.63
C THR A 109 -8.77 8.28 11.03
N TYR A 110 -8.92 6.98 10.78
CA TYR A 110 -7.93 5.98 11.15
C TYR A 110 -6.67 6.07 10.29
N CYS A 111 -6.80 6.30 8.99
CA CYS A 111 -5.63 6.42 8.12
C CYS A 111 -4.82 7.69 8.40
N LEU A 112 -5.48 8.82 8.68
CA LEU A 112 -4.79 10.07 9.02
C LEU A 112 -4.07 9.95 10.38
N ASP A 113 -4.71 9.32 11.35
CA ASP A 113 -4.08 8.99 12.63
C ASP A 113 -2.86 8.07 12.43
N PHE A 114 -2.98 7.02 11.62
CA PHE A 114 -1.87 6.14 11.28
C PHE A 114 -0.69 6.90 10.65
N ILE A 115 -0.94 7.69 9.61
CA ILE A 115 0.10 8.47 8.92
C ILE A 115 0.81 9.40 9.91
N LYS A 116 0.05 10.09 10.76
CA LYS A 116 0.61 11.00 11.77
C LYS A 116 1.47 10.26 12.79
N ARG A 117 1.00 9.11 13.31
CA ARG A 117 1.73 8.30 14.30
C ARG A 117 3.05 7.75 13.77
N HIS A 118 3.13 7.41 12.49
CA HIS A 118 4.30 6.75 11.90
C HIS A 118 5.19 7.67 11.05
N ALA A 119 4.85 8.95 10.90
CA ALA A 119 5.63 9.88 10.08
C ALA A 119 7.07 10.07 10.58
N GLU A 120 7.27 10.18 11.90
CA GLU A 120 8.61 10.31 12.48
C GLU A 120 9.44 9.04 12.24
N GLN A 121 8.86 7.87 12.51
CA GLN A 121 9.49 6.57 12.25
C GLN A 121 9.91 6.43 10.78
N MET A 122 9.05 6.84 9.85
CA MET A 122 9.39 6.87 8.44
C MET A 122 10.58 7.80 8.14
N MET A 123 10.66 8.97 8.79
CA MET A 123 11.80 9.88 8.59
C MET A 123 13.10 9.27 9.11
N GLU A 124 13.06 8.59 10.26
CA GLU A 124 14.20 7.87 10.82
C GLU A 124 14.66 6.73 9.89
N GLU A 125 13.73 5.92 9.36
CA GLU A 125 14.02 4.88 8.38
C GLU A 125 14.75 5.45 7.15
N ILE A 126 14.25 6.56 6.63
CA ILE A 126 14.76 7.26 5.44
C ILE A 126 16.14 7.90 5.68
N GLN A 127 16.41 8.33 6.91
CA GLN A 127 17.71 8.85 7.30
C GLN A 127 18.73 7.73 7.49
N ALA A 128 18.34 6.62 8.11
CA ALA A 128 19.22 5.50 8.41
C ALA A 128 19.57 4.67 7.16
N ASN A 129 18.56 4.35 6.35
CA ASN A 129 18.67 3.37 5.26
C ASN A 129 18.62 4.01 3.87
N GLY A 130 18.31 5.31 3.78
CA GLY A 130 17.99 5.95 2.51
C GLY A 130 16.60 5.57 2.01
N THR A 131 16.30 5.95 0.77
CA THR A 131 15.03 5.65 0.09
C THR A 131 15.31 5.35 -1.38
N SER A 132 14.38 4.68 -2.06
CA SER A 132 14.49 4.51 -3.51
C SER A 132 14.19 5.81 -4.25
N LYS A 133 14.77 6.01 -5.43
CA LYS A 133 14.50 7.21 -6.24
C LYS A 133 13.03 7.28 -6.63
N GLU A 134 12.43 6.12 -6.89
CA GLU A 134 11.02 5.96 -7.24
C GLU A 134 10.14 6.50 -6.10
N PHE A 135 10.47 6.16 -4.86
CA PHE A 135 9.78 6.66 -3.68
C PHE A 135 9.80 8.20 -3.62
N GLU A 136 10.98 8.81 -3.76
CA GLU A 136 11.14 10.27 -3.70
C GLU A 136 10.45 10.99 -4.85
N MET A 137 10.28 10.33 -6.00
CA MET A 137 9.55 10.87 -7.14
C MET A 137 8.03 10.82 -6.93
N VAL A 138 7.49 9.73 -6.36
CA VAL A 138 6.03 9.53 -6.27
C VAL A 138 5.41 10.12 -5.00
N PHE A 139 6.12 10.07 -3.87
CA PHE A 139 5.53 10.39 -2.58
C PHE A 139 5.19 11.88 -2.41
N PRO A 140 6.09 12.85 -2.72
CA PRO A 140 5.76 14.27 -2.58
C PRO A 140 4.60 14.74 -3.48
N PRO A 141 4.48 14.33 -4.76
CA PRO A 141 3.30 14.62 -5.56
C PRO A 141 2.00 14.09 -4.94
N MET A 142 2.02 12.87 -4.38
CA MET A 142 0.84 12.30 -3.71
C MET A 142 0.44 13.09 -2.45
N LEU A 143 1.39 13.58 -1.67
CA LEU A 143 1.08 14.48 -0.54
C LEU A 143 0.40 15.77 -1.01
N ASN A 144 0.87 16.34 -2.12
CA ASN A 144 0.23 17.53 -2.70
C ASN A 144 -1.17 17.21 -3.22
N GLU A 145 -1.35 16.07 -3.90
CA GLU A 145 -2.66 15.60 -4.36
C GLU A 145 -3.64 15.42 -3.19
N ALA A 146 -3.22 14.73 -2.13
CA ALA A 146 -4.02 14.56 -0.92
C ALA A 146 -4.49 15.91 -0.36
N LYS A 147 -3.59 16.88 -0.28
CA LYS A 147 -3.92 18.24 0.15
C LYS A 147 -4.94 18.92 -0.78
N THR A 148 -4.80 18.79 -2.10
CA THR A 148 -5.78 19.36 -3.04
C THR A 148 -7.16 18.73 -2.93
N LEU A 149 -7.23 17.48 -2.51
CA LEU A 149 -8.48 16.75 -2.24
C LEU A 149 -9.05 17.04 -0.84
N GLY A 150 -8.40 17.90 -0.06
CA GLY A 150 -8.86 18.29 1.28
C GLY A 150 -8.54 17.27 2.38
N LEU A 151 -7.62 16.34 2.14
CA LEU A 151 -7.10 15.46 3.18
C LEU A 151 -6.13 16.24 4.06
N ASP A 152 -6.37 16.24 5.37
CA ASP A 152 -5.56 16.94 6.38
C ASP A 152 -4.29 16.13 6.74
N VAL A 153 -3.48 15.83 5.72
CA VAL A 153 -2.16 15.25 5.91
C VAL A 153 -1.18 16.40 6.10
N ASP A 154 -0.61 16.50 7.31
CA ASP A 154 0.39 17.53 7.61
C ASP A 154 1.68 17.27 6.80
N ALA A 155 1.76 17.92 5.64
CA ALA A 155 2.93 17.84 4.76
C ALA A 155 4.22 18.32 5.44
N THR A 156 4.14 19.05 6.56
CA THR A 156 5.33 19.47 7.30
C THR A 156 6.09 18.32 7.94
N LEU A 157 5.40 17.20 8.20
CA LEU A 157 5.99 15.96 8.70
C LEU A 157 6.96 15.33 7.68
N PHE A 158 6.81 15.64 6.40
CA PHE A 158 7.55 15.02 5.29
C PHE A 158 8.48 16.00 4.53
N LYS A 159 8.87 17.10 5.18
CA LYS A 159 9.69 18.17 4.58
C LYS A 159 11.00 17.65 4.00
N GLU A 160 11.62 16.67 4.64
CA GLU A 160 12.95 16.19 4.22
C GLU A 160 12.90 15.43 2.90
N ILE A 161 11.87 14.62 2.67
CA ILE A 161 11.67 13.90 1.40
C ILE A 161 11.42 14.88 0.27
N SER A 162 10.61 15.90 0.52
CA SER A 162 10.32 16.95 -0.47
C SER A 162 11.61 17.67 -0.92
N LYS A 163 12.53 17.96 0.02
CA LYS A 163 13.84 18.54 -0.30
C LYS A 163 14.73 17.60 -1.11
N ARG A 164 14.80 16.31 -0.76
CA ARG A 164 15.60 15.31 -1.47
C ARG A 164 15.18 15.19 -2.94
N ARG A 165 13.88 15.18 -3.21
CA ARG A 165 13.34 15.19 -4.58
C ARG A 165 13.83 16.40 -5.38
N ASP A 166 13.75 17.60 -4.80
CA ASP A 166 14.15 18.84 -5.49
C ASP A 166 15.66 18.91 -5.78
N VAL A 167 16.48 18.18 -5.03
CA VAL A 167 17.91 17.96 -5.33
C VAL A 167 18.08 16.95 -6.45
N ASN A 168 17.37 15.82 -6.38
CA ASN A 168 17.49 14.71 -7.33
C ASN A 168 16.91 15.01 -8.73
N MET A 169 15.97 15.96 -8.85
CA MET A 169 15.43 16.44 -10.14
C MET A 169 16.28 17.54 -10.81
N LYS A 170 17.38 17.99 -10.20
CA LYS A 170 18.30 18.99 -10.77
C LYS A 170 19.52 18.40 -11.48
N LEU A 171 19.54 17.07 -11.64
CA LEU A 171 20.52 16.31 -12.42
C LEU A 171 19.90 15.86 -13.75
#